data_AF-A0A4Z1TC24-F1
#
_entry.id   AF-A0A4Z1TC24-F1
#
_cell.length_a   1.000
_cell.length_b   1.000
_cell.length_c   1.000
_cell.angle_alpha   90.00
_cell.angle_beta   90.00
_cell.angle_gamma   90.00
#
_symmetry.space_group_name_H-M   'P 1'
#
loop_
_entity.id
_entity.type
_entity.pdbx_description
1 polymer ?
#
loop_
_entity_poly.entity_id
_entity_poly.type
_entity_poly.pdbx_seq_one_letter_code
_entity_poly.pdbx_strand_id
1 'polypeptide(L)'
;MTLAGAHLFKLKDYTKGFIPENRVYLRDVQISILNEDDIESYKASLDLVEPMFPLELYDPNKSYAEIRLLFAPRRKAYFDETDNFRPVMQFDLFDMDPCQMIRYITRCEEIDAILDDSSGLEDDPEKQELREIAGLDPEYNDMYGCMMTYGYHNGCSKALLAERLSATPFVYGEYYLESIPGCSHYWSLARYICPICETNGLQAEYPCIQCHNNSIFDHQLIPSLVQDIICTQCTRRGPIGAACAHCNTVLSHYFCQTCKVLSLLPLDYEWFEHCPICNVCFSVHDKNNHVCLTEDRTCIICLSSLVLGGLTIRLRCHPEHVIHKSCLDKLGSNSYPLCPLDHKVVGEVDDFFFESAMTITRYARWFNSPKLQINGATAVLCYDCELVSLVPTITVSIGFCRHCFGTNVYFLDEWVIHGDQSIQAQISLKKGLFASDKNEVMIPPLRTSDYEVLKSDITQLMNGINLEFEAVGNAFSTALQLQPPSLRLNGGLDPLIDAT
;
A
#
# COMPACT_ATOMS: atom_id res chain seq x y z
N MET A 1 9.41 -13.86 18.51
CA MET A 1 8.73 -13.17 17.40
C MET A 1 7.82 -14.15 16.73
N THR A 2 6.82 -13.64 16.02
CA THR A 2 5.87 -14.48 15.32
C THR A 2 5.98 -14.23 13.82
N LEU A 3 6.12 -15.31 13.07
CA LEU A 3 6.08 -15.32 11.61
C LEU A 3 4.66 -15.69 11.20
N ALA A 4 4.09 -14.91 10.28
CA ALA A 4 2.91 -15.31 9.54
C ALA A 4 3.34 -15.99 8.24
N GLY A 5 2.82 -17.19 7.99
CA GLY A 5 2.99 -17.92 6.74
C GLY A 5 1.65 -18.35 6.16
N ALA A 6 1.68 -18.88 4.94
CA ALA A 6 0.52 -19.43 4.27
C ALA A 6 0.85 -20.79 3.64
N HIS A 7 -0.02 -21.77 3.86
CA HIS A 7 -0.03 -23.03 3.13
C HIS A 7 -0.69 -22.78 1.77
N LEU A 8 0.11 -22.73 0.70
CA LEU A 8 -0.41 -22.53 -0.64
C LEU A 8 -1.03 -23.81 -1.17
N PHE A 9 -2.22 -23.69 -1.76
CA PHE A 9 -2.91 -24.80 -2.39
C PHE A 9 -3.73 -24.35 -3.61
N LYS A 10 -4.17 -25.31 -4.41
CA LYS A 10 -5.17 -25.12 -5.48
C LYS A 10 -6.37 -26.05 -5.28
N LEU A 11 -7.48 -25.75 -5.92
CA LEU A 11 -8.69 -26.59 -5.86
C LEU A 11 -8.63 -27.74 -6.87
N LYS A 12 -9.20 -28.91 -6.49
CA LYS A 12 -9.44 -30.05 -7.41
C LYS A 12 -10.67 -29.82 -8.27
N ASP A 13 -11.73 -29.27 -7.66
CA ASP A 13 -13.05 -29.10 -8.23
C ASP A 13 -13.67 -27.77 -7.77
N TYR A 14 -13.92 -26.85 -8.70
CA TYR A 14 -14.38 -25.50 -8.38
C TYR A 14 -15.81 -25.43 -7.81
N THR A 15 -16.59 -26.52 -7.89
CA THR A 15 -17.96 -26.55 -7.35
C THR A 15 -18.04 -27.00 -5.89
N LYS A 16 -16.91 -27.40 -5.28
CA LYS A 16 -16.85 -27.96 -3.92
C LYS A 16 -16.28 -27.00 -2.88
N GLY A 17 -16.06 -25.73 -3.26
CA GLY A 17 -15.53 -24.71 -2.36
C GLY A 17 -14.13 -25.03 -1.81
N PHE A 18 -13.83 -24.46 -0.64
CA PHE A 18 -12.48 -24.47 -0.07
C PHE A 18 -12.26 -25.54 1.01
N ILE A 19 -13.11 -26.56 1.08
CA ILE A 19 -12.98 -27.63 2.08
C ILE A 19 -11.62 -28.37 1.94
N PRO A 20 -10.98 -28.80 3.04
CA PRO A 20 -9.65 -29.44 3.01
C PRO A 20 -9.52 -30.60 2.01
N GLU A 21 -10.57 -31.41 1.86
CA GLU A 21 -10.59 -32.58 0.95
C GLU A 21 -10.50 -32.16 -0.53
N ASN A 22 -10.93 -30.94 -0.85
CA ASN A 22 -10.88 -30.37 -2.20
C ASN A 22 -9.56 -29.66 -2.51
N ARG A 23 -8.64 -29.56 -1.54
CA ARG A 23 -7.36 -28.86 -1.71
C ARG A 23 -6.28 -29.79 -2.28
N VAL A 24 -5.40 -29.22 -3.08
CA VAL A 24 -4.12 -29.79 -3.51
C VAL A 24 -3.02 -28.88 -3.01
N TYR A 25 -2.28 -29.34 -2.01
CA TYR A 25 -1.14 -28.62 -1.46
C TYR A 25 -0.07 -28.34 -2.54
N LEU A 26 0.51 -27.14 -2.48
CA LEU A 26 1.57 -26.69 -3.38
C LEU A 26 2.88 -26.49 -2.62
N ARG A 27 2.94 -25.54 -1.69
CA ARG A 27 4.10 -25.26 -0.82
C ARG A 27 3.72 -24.32 0.32
N ASP A 28 4.58 -24.23 1.34
CA ASP A 28 4.49 -23.18 2.35
C ASP A 28 5.23 -21.94 1.88
N VAL A 29 4.69 -20.76 2.19
CA VAL A 29 5.36 -19.48 1.97
C VAL A 29 5.27 -18.62 3.23
N GLN A 30 6.28 -17.79 3.44
CA GLN A 30 6.33 -16.84 4.54
C GLN A 30 5.86 -15.48 4.05
N ILE A 31 4.96 -14.85 4.79
CA ILE A 31 4.24 -13.65 4.37
C ILE A 31 4.77 -12.40 5.09
N SER A 32 4.76 -12.39 6.42
CA SER A 32 5.15 -11.23 7.22
C SER A 32 5.71 -11.63 8.59
N ILE A 33 6.51 -10.73 9.18
CA ILE A 33 6.90 -10.82 10.59
C ILE A 33 5.94 -9.92 11.38
N LEU A 34 5.30 -10.49 12.40
CA LEU A 34 4.33 -9.77 13.24
C LEU A 34 4.98 -9.30 14.55
N ASN A 35 4.68 -8.07 14.95
CA ASN A 35 4.95 -7.58 16.30
C ASN A 35 3.83 -8.03 17.28
N GLU A 36 3.95 -7.71 18.57
CA GLU A 36 2.95 -8.15 19.57
C GLU A 36 1.55 -7.57 19.32
N ASP A 37 1.45 -6.34 18.83
CA ASP A 37 0.18 -5.66 18.52
C ASP A 37 -0.47 -6.25 17.25
N ASP A 38 0.34 -6.62 16.26
CA ASP A 38 -0.13 -7.20 14.98
C ASP A 38 -0.61 -8.65 15.14
N ILE A 39 -0.13 -9.39 16.14
CA ILE A 39 -0.56 -10.79 16.35
C ILE A 39 -2.05 -10.85 16.65
N GLU A 40 -2.58 -9.91 17.43
CA GLU A 40 -3.99 -9.92 17.80
C GLU A 40 -4.90 -9.64 16.60
N SER A 41 -4.53 -8.66 15.76
CA SER A 41 -5.27 -8.37 14.52
C SER A 41 -5.18 -9.51 13.51
N TYR A 42 -4.05 -10.23 13.47
CA TYR A 42 -3.85 -11.32 12.52
C TYR A 42 -4.62 -12.60 12.86
N LYS A 43 -5.04 -12.79 14.12
CA LYS A 43 -5.82 -13.99 14.53
C LYS A 43 -7.09 -14.17 13.71
N ALA A 44 -7.76 -13.08 13.34
CA ALA A 44 -8.95 -13.13 12.49
C ALA A 44 -8.66 -13.68 11.09
N SER A 45 -7.39 -13.66 10.65
CA SER A 45 -6.97 -14.18 9.35
C SER A 45 -6.67 -15.67 9.35
N LEU A 46 -6.54 -16.32 10.52
CA LEU A 46 -6.10 -17.73 10.61
C LEU A 46 -7.18 -18.74 10.21
N ASP A 47 -8.45 -18.37 10.35
CA ASP A 47 -9.57 -19.22 9.96
C ASP A 47 -9.93 -19.06 8.47
N LEU A 48 -9.10 -18.35 7.71
CA LEU A 48 -9.39 -17.93 6.35
C LEU A 48 -8.54 -18.63 5.30
N VAL A 49 -9.11 -18.63 4.10
CA VAL A 49 -8.44 -18.98 2.86
C VAL A 49 -8.63 -17.82 1.89
N GLU A 50 -7.51 -17.23 1.51
CA GLU A 50 -7.49 -16.11 0.58
C GLU A 50 -6.90 -16.52 -0.77
N PRO A 51 -7.44 -16.03 -1.89
CA PRO A 51 -6.74 -16.12 -3.16
C PRO A 51 -5.43 -15.34 -3.06
N MET A 52 -4.33 -15.91 -3.53
CA MET A 52 -2.97 -15.36 -3.41
C MET A 52 -2.45 -14.80 -4.72
N PHE A 53 -2.66 -15.53 -5.81
CA PHE A 53 -2.30 -15.13 -7.17
C PHE A 53 -2.89 -16.11 -8.20
N PRO A 54 -3.02 -15.72 -9.48
CA PRO A 54 -3.49 -16.60 -10.54
C PRO A 54 -2.63 -17.86 -10.68
N LEU A 55 -3.27 -19.02 -10.84
CA LEU A 55 -2.58 -20.31 -10.92
C LEU A 55 -1.59 -20.39 -12.09
N GLU A 56 -1.83 -19.66 -13.18
CA GLU A 56 -0.91 -19.56 -14.32
C GLU A 56 0.45 -18.93 -13.97
N LEU A 57 0.53 -18.14 -12.89
CA LEU A 57 1.76 -17.51 -12.42
C LEU A 57 2.54 -18.41 -11.45
N TYR A 58 1.96 -19.52 -11.00
CA TYR A 58 2.61 -20.43 -10.07
C TYR A 58 3.83 -21.10 -10.72
N ASP A 59 5.00 -20.86 -10.14
CA ASP A 59 6.25 -21.52 -10.50
C ASP A 59 6.98 -21.94 -9.22
N PRO A 60 7.21 -23.25 -8.99
CA PRO A 60 7.86 -23.72 -7.77
C PRO A 60 9.32 -23.24 -7.64
N ASN A 61 9.93 -22.74 -8.72
CA ASN A 61 11.30 -22.23 -8.70
C ASN A 61 11.37 -20.71 -8.46
N LYS A 62 10.24 -20.01 -8.47
CA LYS A 62 10.17 -18.58 -8.16
C LYS A 62 9.75 -18.36 -6.72
N SER A 63 10.28 -17.31 -6.12
CA SER A 63 9.83 -16.88 -4.81
C SER A 63 8.41 -16.31 -4.86
N TYR A 64 7.67 -16.39 -3.75
CA TYR A 64 6.36 -15.76 -3.61
C TYR A 64 6.42 -14.26 -3.94
N ALA A 65 7.45 -13.56 -3.46
CA ALA A 65 7.68 -12.16 -3.78
C ALA A 65 7.92 -11.92 -5.29
N GLU A 66 8.67 -12.78 -5.99
CA GLU A 66 8.82 -12.69 -7.45
C GLU A 66 7.48 -12.88 -8.18
N ILE A 67 6.66 -13.83 -7.73
CA ILE A 67 5.32 -14.06 -8.27
C ILE A 67 4.44 -12.81 -8.07
N ARG A 68 4.47 -12.20 -6.87
CA ARG A 68 3.74 -10.95 -6.60
C ARG A 68 4.17 -9.81 -7.53
N LEU A 69 5.47 -9.66 -7.81
CA LEU A 69 5.96 -8.66 -8.76
C LEU A 69 5.48 -8.91 -10.19
N LEU A 70 5.43 -10.17 -10.63
CA LEU A 70 4.89 -10.55 -11.93
C LEU A 70 3.38 -10.31 -12.03
N PHE A 71 2.69 -10.49 -10.90
CA PHE A 71 1.26 -10.32 -10.81
C PHE A 71 0.84 -8.84 -10.75
N ALA A 72 1.62 -7.99 -10.07
CA ALA A 72 1.30 -6.57 -9.85
C ALA A 72 0.81 -5.79 -11.09
N PRO A 73 1.48 -5.83 -12.26
CA PRO A 73 1.02 -5.10 -13.45
C PRO A 73 -0.19 -5.73 -14.13
N ARG A 74 -0.51 -7.00 -13.82
CA ARG A 74 -1.61 -7.76 -14.41
C ARG A 74 -2.89 -7.74 -13.55
N ARG A 75 -2.81 -7.24 -12.30
CA ARG A 75 -3.93 -7.20 -11.34
C ARG A 75 -5.23 -6.67 -11.95
N LYS A 76 -5.16 -5.54 -12.66
CA LYS A 76 -6.33 -4.89 -13.29
C LYS A 76 -7.08 -5.78 -14.30
N ALA A 77 -6.42 -6.77 -14.89
CA ALA A 77 -7.06 -7.67 -15.86
C ALA A 77 -7.98 -8.73 -15.22
N TYR A 78 -7.99 -8.84 -13.89
CA TYR A 78 -8.78 -9.83 -13.15
C TYR A 78 -10.06 -9.24 -12.51
N PHE A 79 -10.36 -7.98 -12.82
CA PHE A 79 -11.62 -7.30 -12.50
C PHE A 79 -12.58 -7.40 -13.69
N ASP A 80 -13.87 -7.59 -13.42
CA ASP A 80 -14.91 -7.43 -14.44
C ASP A 80 -15.28 -5.95 -14.67
N GLU A 81 -16.15 -5.67 -15.64
CA GLU A 81 -16.58 -4.32 -16.03
C GLU A 81 -17.29 -3.55 -14.90
N THR A 82 -17.68 -4.24 -13.82
CA THR A 82 -18.27 -3.67 -12.60
C THR A 82 -17.26 -3.55 -11.45
N ASP A 83 -15.97 -3.73 -11.75
CA ASP A 83 -14.87 -3.83 -10.79
C ASP A 83 -15.06 -4.91 -9.72
N ASN A 84 -15.88 -5.91 -10.02
CA ASN A 84 -15.92 -7.11 -9.20
C ASN A 84 -14.75 -8.00 -9.61
N PHE A 85 -13.82 -8.20 -8.68
CA PHE A 85 -12.72 -9.12 -8.88
C PHE A 85 -13.22 -10.57 -8.83
N ARG A 86 -12.68 -11.42 -9.71
CA ARG A 86 -12.87 -12.87 -9.60
C ARG A 86 -11.96 -13.41 -8.49
N PRO A 87 -12.50 -14.17 -7.53
CA PRO A 87 -12.25 -14.03 -6.06
C PRO A 87 -11.18 -13.02 -5.58
N VAL A 88 -11.58 -11.99 -4.82
CA VAL A 88 -10.76 -10.80 -4.44
C VAL A 88 -9.50 -11.10 -3.59
N MET A 89 -8.34 -10.51 -3.89
CA MET A 89 -7.21 -10.45 -2.94
C MET A 89 -7.32 -9.24 -1.99
N GLN A 90 -6.86 -9.38 -0.75
CA GLN A 90 -6.75 -8.26 0.20
C GLN A 90 -5.99 -7.05 -0.40
N PHE A 91 -4.91 -7.30 -1.15
CA PHE A 91 -4.10 -6.27 -1.80
C PHE A 91 -4.80 -5.52 -2.94
N ASP A 92 -5.92 -6.02 -3.45
CA ASP A 92 -6.63 -5.41 -4.57
C ASP A 92 -7.54 -4.26 -4.11
N LEU A 93 -8.09 -4.31 -2.88
CA LEU A 93 -8.78 -3.17 -2.24
C LEU A 93 -7.89 -1.94 -2.20
N PHE A 94 -6.66 -2.22 -1.83
CA PHE A 94 -5.64 -1.26 -1.52
C PHE A 94 -5.04 -0.59 -2.76
N ASP A 95 -5.25 -1.19 -3.94
CA ASP A 95 -4.90 -0.63 -5.24
C ASP A 95 -6.12 -0.06 -5.99
N MET A 96 -7.33 -0.13 -5.41
CA MET A 96 -8.53 0.46 -6.03
C MET A 96 -8.36 1.97 -6.13
N ASP A 97 -8.67 2.51 -7.31
CA ASP A 97 -8.84 3.95 -7.40
C ASP A 97 -10.05 4.39 -6.55
N PRO A 98 -10.10 5.66 -6.12
CA PRO A 98 -11.16 6.08 -5.23
C PRO A 98 -12.58 5.91 -5.80
N CYS A 99 -12.78 5.91 -7.13
CA CYS A 99 -14.11 5.65 -7.71
C CYS A 99 -14.54 4.19 -7.50
N GLN A 100 -13.61 3.25 -7.71
CA GLN A 100 -13.84 1.83 -7.43
C GLN A 100 -14.16 1.62 -5.94
N MET A 101 -13.41 2.28 -5.05
CA MET A 101 -13.63 2.22 -3.61
C MET A 101 -14.99 2.82 -3.19
N ILE A 102 -15.46 3.90 -3.83
CA ILE A 102 -16.79 4.48 -3.57
C ILE A 102 -17.90 3.50 -3.96
N ARG A 103 -17.81 2.85 -5.13
CA ARG A 103 -18.76 1.81 -5.56
C ARG A 103 -18.84 0.71 -4.54
N TYR A 104 -17.67 0.25 -4.09
CA TYR A 104 -17.53 -0.76 -3.08
C TYR A 104 -18.20 -0.37 -1.74
N ILE A 105 -17.86 0.77 -1.15
CA ILE A 105 -18.45 1.25 0.11
C ILE A 105 -19.97 1.36 0.01
N THR A 106 -20.48 1.91 -1.10
CA THR A 106 -21.93 2.04 -1.32
C THR A 106 -22.61 0.68 -1.27
N ARG A 107 -22.02 -0.30 -1.95
CA ARG A 107 -22.52 -1.67 -1.95
C ARG A 107 -22.49 -2.26 -0.55
N CYS A 108 -21.41 -2.13 0.22
CA CYS A 108 -21.32 -2.64 1.59
C CYS A 108 -22.51 -2.20 2.46
N GLU A 109 -22.84 -0.90 2.42
CA GLU A 109 -23.96 -0.35 3.18
C GLU A 109 -25.32 -0.93 2.78
N GLU A 110 -25.52 -1.24 1.50
CA GLU A 110 -26.74 -1.92 1.04
C GLU A 110 -26.88 -3.31 1.66
N ILE A 111 -25.76 -4.04 1.82
CA ILE A 111 -25.81 -5.35 2.47
C ILE A 111 -25.96 -5.24 3.98
N ASP A 112 -25.27 -4.30 4.64
CA ASP A 112 -25.46 -4.06 6.06
C ASP A 112 -26.93 -3.73 6.38
N ALA A 113 -27.60 -2.94 5.53
CA ALA A 113 -29.02 -2.67 5.65
C ALA A 113 -29.91 -3.94 5.55
N ILE A 114 -29.48 -4.94 4.78
CA ILE A 114 -30.14 -6.26 4.68
C ILE A 114 -29.91 -7.08 5.94
N LEU A 115 -28.70 -7.04 6.51
CA LEU A 115 -28.36 -7.73 7.76
C LEU A 115 -29.15 -7.17 8.96
N ASP A 116 -29.32 -5.84 8.99
CA ASP A 116 -30.05 -5.15 10.06
C ASP A 116 -31.57 -5.37 9.97
N ASP A 117 -32.14 -5.53 8.77
CA ASP A 117 -33.57 -5.81 8.55
C ASP A 117 -33.82 -7.27 8.14
N SER A 118 -33.73 -8.17 9.12
CA SER A 118 -34.06 -9.59 8.95
C SER A 118 -35.54 -9.88 8.65
N SER A 119 -36.41 -8.87 8.67
CA SER A 119 -37.83 -9.02 8.40
C SER A 119 -38.15 -8.91 6.90
N GLY A 120 -38.92 -9.87 6.37
CA GLY A 120 -39.35 -9.86 4.96
C GLY A 120 -38.27 -10.26 3.95
N LEU A 121 -37.13 -10.80 4.38
CA LEU A 121 -36.07 -11.35 3.49
C LEU A 121 -36.60 -12.39 2.48
N GLU A 122 -37.60 -13.17 2.86
CA GLU A 122 -38.21 -14.21 2.01
C GLU A 122 -39.30 -13.65 1.08
N ASP A 123 -39.80 -12.43 1.36
CA ASP A 123 -40.92 -11.81 0.66
C ASP A 123 -40.47 -10.71 -0.34
N ASP A 124 -39.20 -10.31 -0.30
CA ASP A 124 -38.59 -9.29 -1.14
C ASP A 124 -37.54 -9.92 -2.09
N PRO A 125 -37.86 -10.08 -3.39
CA PRO A 125 -36.96 -10.69 -4.37
C PRO A 125 -35.62 -9.97 -4.53
N GLU A 126 -35.59 -8.65 -4.34
CA GLU A 126 -34.38 -7.85 -4.47
C GLU A 126 -33.45 -8.09 -3.27
N LYS A 127 -34.01 -8.15 -2.05
CA LYS A 127 -33.22 -8.55 -0.86
C LYS A 127 -32.74 -10.00 -0.94
N GLN A 128 -33.53 -10.90 -1.52
CA GLN A 128 -33.14 -12.30 -1.70
C GLN A 128 -32.01 -12.44 -2.72
N GLU A 129 -32.12 -11.78 -3.87
CA GLU A 129 -31.06 -11.70 -4.88
C GLU A 129 -29.78 -11.10 -4.26
N LEU A 130 -29.92 -10.00 -3.50
CA LEU A 130 -28.79 -9.38 -2.83
C LEU A 130 -28.18 -10.26 -1.73
N ARG A 131 -28.95 -11.09 -1.00
CA ARG A 131 -28.45 -12.07 -0.02
C ARG A 131 -27.65 -13.19 -0.69
N GLU A 132 -28.14 -13.70 -1.82
CA GLU A 132 -27.44 -14.71 -2.62
C GLU A 132 -26.17 -14.14 -3.27
N ILE A 133 -26.24 -12.93 -3.80
CA ILE A 133 -25.07 -12.18 -4.27
C ILE A 133 -24.15 -11.90 -3.09
N ALA A 134 -24.62 -11.54 -1.90
CA ALA A 134 -23.71 -11.18 -0.81
C ALA A 134 -23.08 -12.39 -0.09
N GLY A 135 -23.47 -13.61 -0.44
CA GLY A 135 -22.95 -14.82 0.20
C GLY A 135 -23.33 -14.95 1.68
N LEU A 136 -24.35 -14.22 2.16
CA LEU A 136 -24.72 -14.18 3.58
C LEU A 136 -25.40 -15.47 4.09
N ASP A 137 -25.60 -16.45 3.21
CA ASP A 137 -26.21 -17.73 3.60
C ASP A 137 -25.23 -18.62 4.39
N PRO A 138 -25.63 -19.23 5.52
CA PRO A 138 -24.75 -20.09 6.31
C PRO A 138 -24.12 -21.25 5.52
N GLU A 139 -24.87 -21.91 4.62
CA GLU A 139 -24.34 -23.03 3.83
C GLU A 139 -23.36 -22.54 2.75
N TYR A 140 -23.52 -21.31 2.27
CA TYR A 140 -22.52 -20.67 1.42
C TYR A 140 -21.26 -20.35 2.24
N ASN A 141 -21.40 -19.72 3.41
CA ASN A 141 -20.27 -19.31 4.24
C ASN A 141 -19.44 -20.49 4.74
N ASP A 142 -20.05 -21.61 5.11
CA ASP A 142 -19.29 -22.79 5.54
C ASP A 142 -18.47 -23.43 4.40
N MET A 143 -18.93 -23.30 3.15
CA MET A 143 -18.29 -23.91 1.98
C MET A 143 -17.35 -22.97 1.22
N TYR A 144 -17.68 -21.68 1.20
CA TYR A 144 -17.03 -20.62 0.40
C TYR A 144 -16.61 -19.39 1.22
N GLY A 145 -17.08 -19.25 2.47
CA GLY A 145 -16.95 -18.05 3.31
C GLY A 145 -15.61 -17.88 4.01
N CYS A 146 -14.53 -18.28 3.36
CA CYS A 146 -13.19 -18.22 3.93
C CYS A 146 -12.45 -16.91 3.62
N MET A 147 -13.11 -15.88 3.10
CA MET A 147 -12.50 -14.56 2.91
C MET A 147 -12.97 -13.66 4.05
N MET A 148 -12.07 -13.14 4.89
CA MET A 148 -12.40 -11.97 5.71
C MET A 148 -12.61 -10.87 4.71
N THR A 149 -13.88 -10.61 4.50
CA THR A 149 -14.37 -9.47 3.78
C THR A 149 -13.93 -8.27 4.62
N TYR A 150 -12.89 -7.56 4.20
CA TYR A 150 -12.54 -6.21 4.67
C TYR A 150 -13.68 -5.21 4.30
N GLY A 151 -14.93 -5.54 4.68
CA GLY A 151 -16.19 -4.96 4.21
C GLY A 151 -16.83 -5.66 2.99
N TYR A 152 -16.22 -6.68 2.38
CA TYR A 152 -16.75 -7.27 1.14
C TYR A 152 -18.06 -8.04 1.29
N HIS A 153 -19.15 -7.39 0.97
CA HIS A 153 -20.41 -8.06 0.77
C HIS A 153 -20.67 -8.40 -0.72
N ASN A 154 -19.59 -8.61 -1.49
CA ASN A 154 -19.62 -9.00 -2.90
C ASN A 154 -19.32 -10.50 -3.01
N GLY A 155 -20.31 -11.34 -2.76
CA GLY A 155 -20.28 -12.73 -3.19
C GLY A 155 -20.86 -12.90 -4.60
N CYS A 156 -21.02 -14.14 -4.99
CA CYS A 156 -21.81 -14.55 -6.14
C CYS A 156 -22.55 -15.82 -5.74
N SER A 157 -23.62 -16.19 -6.44
CA SER A 157 -24.24 -17.51 -6.24
C SER A 157 -23.20 -18.63 -6.42
N LYS A 158 -23.40 -19.78 -5.77
CA LYS A 158 -22.47 -20.94 -5.80
C LYS A 158 -22.05 -21.32 -7.23
N ALA A 159 -23.01 -21.32 -8.16
CA ALA A 159 -22.76 -21.66 -9.57
C ALA A 159 -21.93 -20.60 -10.31
N LEU A 160 -22.27 -19.32 -10.12
CA LEU A 160 -21.54 -18.21 -10.73
C LEU A 160 -20.12 -18.10 -10.17
N LEU A 161 -19.94 -18.33 -8.87
CA LEU A 161 -18.62 -18.38 -8.26
C LEU A 161 -17.81 -19.53 -8.84
N ALA A 162 -18.36 -20.75 -8.90
CA ALA A 162 -17.67 -21.90 -9.49
C ALA A 162 -17.27 -21.65 -10.96
N GLU A 163 -18.14 -21.02 -11.76
CA GLU A 163 -17.83 -20.60 -13.12
C GLU A 163 -16.66 -19.61 -13.16
N ARG A 164 -16.71 -18.55 -12.33
CA ARG A 164 -15.63 -17.55 -12.21
C ARG A 164 -14.30 -18.18 -11.81
N LEU A 165 -14.30 -19.04 -10.79
CA LEU A 165 -13.13 -19.78 -10.32
C LEU A 165 -12.57 -20.72 -11.40
N SER A 166 -13.43 -21.33 -12.21
CA SER A 166 -13.01 -22.20 -13.30
C SER A 166 -12.41 -21.43 -14.49
N ALA A 167 -12.96 -20.25 -14.79
CA ALA A 167 -12.51 -19.41 -15.89
C ALA A 167 -11.16 -18.73 -15.57
N THR A 168 -10.90 -18.44 -14.29
CA THR A 168 -9.64 -17.88 -13.80
C THR A 168 -9.22 -18.60 -12.51
N PRO A 169 -8.51 -19.72 -12.62
CA PRO A 169 -8.00 -20.46 -11.46
C PRO A 169 -6.97 -19.67 -10.64
N PHE A 170 -7.04 -19.78 -9.32
CA PHE A 170 -6.07 -19.18 -8.39
C PHE A 170 -5.31 -20.22 -7.58
N VAL A 171 -4.16 -19.79 -7.07
CA VAL A 171 -3.55 -20.34 -5.86
C VAL A 171 -4.18 -19.64 -4.67
N TYR A 172 -4.50 -20.41 -3.63
CA TYR A 172 -5.06 -19.92 -2.37
C TYR A 172 -4.07 -20.16 -1.23
N GLY A 173 -4.16 -19.37 -0.17
CA GLY A 173 -3.33 -19.47 1.02
C GLY A 173 -4.20 -19.69 2.26
N GLU A 174 -3.87 -20.70 3.05
CA GLU A 174 -4.38 -20.89 4.42
C GLU A 174 -3.31 -20.42 5.41
N TYR A 175 -3.62 -19.42 6.22
CA TYR A 175 -2.63 -18.75 7.06
C TYR A 175 -2.30 -19.53 8.33
N TYR A 176 -1.06 -19.38 8.80
CA TYR A 176 -0.59 -19.95 10.06
C TYR A 176 0.39 -19.00 10.76
N LEU A 177 0.50 -19.16 12.09
CA LEU A 177 1.51 -18.46 12.90
C LEU A 177 2.54 -19.45 13.43
N GLU A 178 3.81 -19.06 13.37
CA GLU A 178 4.92 -19.81 13.93
C GLU A 178 5.84 -18.91 14.76
N SER A 179 6.32 -19.40 15.90
CA SER A 179 7.31 -18.68 16.70
C SER A 179 8.70 -18.89 16.13
N ILE A 180 9.38 -17.79 15.75
CA ILE A 180 10.73 -17.84 15.18
C ILE A 180 11.77 -17.13 16.08
N PRO A 181 13.03 -17.63 16.10
CA PRO A 181 14.14 -16.98 16.78
C PRO A 181 14.68 -15.78 15.99
N GLY A 182 15.36 -14.84 16.65
CA GLY A 182 16.00 -13.68 15.99
C GLY A 182 15.44 -12.34 16.47
N CYS A 183 15.38 -11.36 15.57
CA CYS A 183 14.80 -10.03 15.82
C CYS A 183 14.00 -9.52 14.62
N SER A 184 13.17 -8.49 14.81
CA SER A 184 12.33 -7.90 13.75
C SER A 184 13.11 -7.42 12.53
N HIS A 185 14.41 -7.16 12.68
CA HIS A 185 15.29 -6.79 11.57
C HIS A 185 15.74 -8.01 10.74
N TYR A 186 16.11 -9.12 11.40
CA TYR A 186 16.63 -10.32 10.77
C TYR A 186 16.30 -11.57 11.60
N TRP A 187 15.76 -12.59 10.94
CA TRP A 187 15.74 -13.95 11.48
C TRP A 187 17.16 -14.50 11.42
N SER A 188 17.72 -14.87 12.57
CA SER A 188 18.96 -15.66 12.59
C SER A 188 19.00 -16.56 13.83
N LEU A 189 19.77 -17.64 13.73
CA LEU A 189 20.12 -18.50 14.87
C LEU A 189 21.43 -18.06 15.53
N ALA A 190 21.74 -16.76 15.48
CA ALA A 190 22.99 -16.20 15.95
C ALA A 190 22.76 -14.91 16.74
N ARG A 191 23.67 -14.63 17.68
CA ARG A 191 23.79 -13.33 18.35
C ARG A 191 25.16 -12.74 18.03
N TYR A 192 25.17 -11.49 17.62
CA TYR A 192 26.35 -10.70 17.26
C TYR A 192 27.07 -10.26 18.52
N ILE A 193 28.41 -10.27 18.44
CA ILE A 193 29.26 -9.75 19.51
C ILE A 193 29.75 -8.35 19.12
N CYS A 194 29.49 -7.36 19.98
CA CYS A 194 30.07 -6.03 19.88
C CYS A 194 31.38 -5.98 20.69
N PRO A 195 32.55 -5.85 20.04
CA PRO A 195 33.84 -5.83 20.75
C PRO A 195 34.02 -4.58 21.61
N ILE A 196 33.37 -3.46 21.25
CA ILE A 196 33.44 -2.21 22.01
C ILE A 196 32.66 -2.36 23.32
N CYS A 197 31.43 -2.86 23.27
CA CYS A 197 30.65 -3.16 24.47
C CYS A 197 31.35 -4.17 25.38
N GLU A 198 31.92 -5.24 24.80
CA GLU A 198 32.68 -6.26 25.53
C GLU A 198 33.86 -5.62 26.29
N THR A 199 34.60 -4.73 25.62
CA THR A 199 35.74 -4.01 26.23
C THR A 199 35.31 -3.04 27.32
N ASN A 200 34.15 -2.38 27.15
CA ASN A 200 33.62 -1.39 28.09
C ASN A 200 32.80 -1.99 29.25
N GLY A 201 32.71 -3.33 29.34
CA GLY A 201 31.96 -4.02 30.40
C GLY A 201 30.43 -3.88 30.26
N LEU A 202 29.93 -3.56 29.07
CA LEU A 202 28.51 -3.50 28.74
C LEU A 202 28.02 -4.87 28.23
N GLN A 203 26.72 -5.00 27.97
CA GLN A 203 26.17 -6.15 27.26
C GLN A 203 26.89 -6.31 25.91
N ALA A 204 27.58 -7.43 25.70
CA ALA A 204 28.35 -7.65 24.47
C ALA A 204 27.53 -8.28 23.34
N GLU A 205 26.39 -8.89 23.66
CA GLU A 205 25.67 -9.80 22.76
C GLU A 205 24.33 -9.21 22.33
N TYR A 206 24.08 -9.17 21.01
CA TYR A 206 22.86 -8.58 20.45
C TYR A 206 22.30 -9.45 19.31
N PRO A 207 20.98 -9.45 19.07
CA PRO A 207 20.40 -10.23 17.97
C PRO A 207 20.93 -9.85 16.59
N CYS A 208 21.19 -8.56 16.35
CA CYS A 208 21.81 -8.05 15.13
C CYS A 208 22.47 -6.69 15.39
N ILE A 209 23.17 -6.17 14.37
CA ILE A 209 23.80 -4.84 14.40
C ILE A 209 22.79 -3.72 14.65
N GLN A 210 21.59 -3.79 14.07
CA GLN A 210 20.56 -2.77 14.27
C GLN A 210 19.99 -2.79 15.70
N CYS A 211 19.74 -3.97 16.26
CA CYS A 211 19.33 -4.09 17.67
C CYS A 211 20.36 -3.49 18.62
N HIS A 212 21.66 -3.68 18.33
CA HIS A 212 22.73 -3.00 19.06
C HIS A 212 22.59 -1.48 18.94
N ASN A 213 22.58 -0.94 17.73
CA ASN A 213 22.59 0.51 17.50
C ASN A 213 21.32 1.21 17.98
N ASN A 214 20.21 0.49 18.11
CA ASN A 214 18.97 1.01 18.70
C ASN A 214 19.02 0.99 20.24
N SER A 215 19.84 0.13 20.84
CA SER A 215 19.94 -0.04 22.29
C SER A 215 21.11 0.74 22.89
N ILE A 216 22.14 1.05 22.10
CA ILE A 216 23.37 1.71 22.51
C ILE A 216 23.55 3.00 21.73
N PHE A 217 23.51 4.13 22.43
CA PHE A 217 23.62 5.47 21.83
C PHE A 217 25.06 6.00 21.82
N ASP A 218 25.93 5.46 22.68
CA ASP A 218 27.32 5.95 22.84
C ASP A 218 28.20 5.64 21.62
N HIS A 219 27.90 4.55 20.89
CA HIS A 219 28.62 4.16 19.69
C HIS A 219 27.78 3.25 18.80
N GLN A 220 28.22 3.10 17.55
CA GLN A 220 27.63 2.18 16.59
C GLN A 220 28.50 0.94 16.41
N LEU A 221 27.86 -0.23 16.31
CA LEU A 221 28.50 -1.45 15.87
C LEU A 221 28.62 -1.41 14.34
N ILE A 222 29.85 -1.34 13.85
CA ILE A 222 30.17 -1.29 12.43
C ILE A 222 30.41 -2.74 11.93
N PRO A 223 29.91 -3.15 10.75
CA PRO A 223 30.07 -4.52 10.25
C PRO A 223 31.50 -5.06 10.26
N SER A 224 32.49 -4.25 9.92
CA SER A 224 33.90 -4.66 9.89
C SER A 224 34.46 -5.11 11.26
N LEU A 225 33.85 -4.66 12.35
CA LEU A 225 34.24 -5.03 13.72
C LEU A 225 33.67 -6.38 14.15
N VAL A 226 32.64 -6.89 13.46
CA VAL A 226 32.01 -8.18 13.79
C VAL A 226 32.86 -9.32 13.26
N GLN A 227 33.54 -10.01 14.18
CA GLN A 227 34.34 -11.20 13.91
C GLN A 227 33.65 -12.48 14.38
N ASP A 228 33.03 -12.42 15.55
CA ASP A 228 32.44 -13.57 16.22
C ASP A 228 30.94 -13.40 16.44
N ILE A 229 30.26 -14.55 16.49
CA ILE A 229 28.85 -14.69 16.85
C ILE A 229 28.69 -15.82 17.88
N ILE A 230 27.57 -15.83 18.58
CA ILE A 230 27.15 -16.92 19.45
C ILE A 230 26.00 -17.65 18.79
N CYS A 231 26.17 -18.94 18.52
CA CYS A 231 25.10 -19.77 17.99
C CYS A 231 24.00 -19.95 19.05
N THR A 232 22.74 -19.73 18.69
CA THR A 232 21.62 -19.90 19.63
C THR A 232 21.26 -21.37 19.87
N GLN A 233 21.60 -22.27 18.94
CA GLN A 233 21.36 -23.71 19.09
C GLN A 233 22.34 -24.39 20.03
N CYS A 234 23.66 -24.18 19.84
CA CYS A 234 24.68 -24.84 20.65
C CYS A 234 25.34 -23.93 21.70
N THR A 235 24.93 -22.66 21.78
CA THR A 235 25.40 -21.64 22.73
C THR A 235 26.90 -21.36 22.76
N ARG A 236 27.63 -21.76 21.71
CA ARG A 236 29.09 -21.54 21.60
C ARG A 236 29.40 -20.31 20.74
N ARG A 237 30.41 -19.55 21.18
CA ARG A 237 31.07 -18.48 20.42
C ARG A 237 31.92 -19.07 19.30
N GLY A 238 31.85 -18.51 18.12
CA GLY A 238 32.69 -18.87 16.98
C GLY A 238 32.70 -17.77 15.92
N PRO A 239 33.49 -17.93 14.86
CA PRO A 239 33.57 -16.95 13.79
C PRO A 239 32.21 -16.77 13.09
N ILE A 240 31.93 -15.56 12.62
CA ILE A 240 30.74 -15.28 11.83
C ILE A 240 30.76 -16.02 10.49
N GLY A 241 29.65 -16.66 10.15
CA GLY A 241 29.49 -17.41 8.90
C GLY A 241 28.08 -17.93 8.71
N ALA A 242 27.80 -18.47 7.52
CA ALA A 242 26.48 -19.00 7.15
C ALA A 242 26.06 -20.23 7.99
N ALA A 243 27.01 -20.93 8.60
CA ALA A 243 26.77 -22.07 9.49
C ALA A 243 27.64 -21.97 10.75
N CYS A 244 27.18 -22.59 11.84
CA CYS A 244 27.92 -22.61 13.09
C CYS A 244 29.18 -23.49 12.96
N ALA A 245 30.35 -22.93 13.29
CA ALA A 245 31.61 -23.67 13.28
C ALA A 245 31.68 -24.87 14.23
N HIS A 246 30.78 -24.95 15.23
CA HIS A 246 30.80 -25.99 16.26
C HIS A 246 29.77 -27.11 16.06
N CYS A 247 28.53 -26.76 15.69
CA CYS A 247 27.42 -27.71 15.54
C CYS A 247 26.90 -27.83 14.11
N ASN A 248 27.46 -27.05 13.18
CA ASN A 248 27.08 -27.02 11.76
C ASN A 248 25.61 -26.66 11.48
N THR A 249 24.88 -26.14 12.48
CA THR A 249 23.55 -25.54 12.27
C THR A 249 23.66 -24.44 11.23
N VAL A 250 22.77 -24.46 10.24
CA VAL A 250 22.60 -23.35 9.28
C VAL A 250 22.13 -22.12 10.04
N LEU A 251 22.97 -21.09 10.09
CA LEU A 251 22.68 -19.85 10.78
C LEU A 251 22.01 -18.83 9.86
N SER A 252 22.09 -19.06 8.54
CA SER A 252 21.57 -18.18 7.52
C SER A 252 21.43 -18.86 6.16
N HIS A 253 20.35 -18.53 5.43
CA HIS A 253 20.19 -18.81 4.00
C HIS A 253 20.83 -17.73 3.12
N TYR A 254 20.89 -16.49 3.60
CA TYR A 254 21.61 -15.38 2.98
C TYR A 254 22.67 -14.78 3.91
N PHE A 255 23.93 -15.04 3.62
CA PHE A 255 25.07 -14.48 4.34
C PHE A 255 25.88 -13.51 3.49
N CYS A 256 25.95 -12.25 3.91
CA CYS A 256 26.85 -11.27 3.33
C CYS A 256 28.10 -11.08 4.19
N GLN A 257 29.27 -11.45 3.67
CA GLN A 257 30.55 -11.32 4.36
C GLN A 257 30.95 -9.84 4.58
N THR A 258 30.61 -8.94 3.66
CA THR A 258 30.97 -7.51 3.73
C THR A 258 30.09 -6.78 4.75
N CYS A 259 28.77 -6.91 4.62
CA CYS A 259 27.81 -6.23 5.49
C CYS A 259 27.57 -6.96 6.81
N LYS A 260 28.08 -8.20 6.95
CA LYS A 260 27.84 -9.08 8.10
C LYS A 260 26.35 -9.25 8.40
N VAL A 261 25.56 -9.46 7.35
CA VAL A 261 24.13 -9.75 7.47
C VAL A 261 23.96 -11.26 7.45
N LEU A 262 23.26 -11.78 8.46
CA LEU A 262 22.80 -13.17 8.54
C LEU A 262 21.28 -13.14 8.51
N SER A 263 20.69 -13.72 7.48
CA SER A 263 19.25 -13.88 7.39
C SER A 263 18.89 -15.34 7.11
N LEU A 264 18.02 -15.91 7.95
CA LEU A 264 17.28 -17.14 7.72
C LEU A 264 15.94 -16.87 7.04
N LEU A 265 15.66 -15.62 6.67
CA LEU A 265 14.48 -15.33 5.85
C LEU A 265 14.53 -16.22 4.61
N PRO A 266 13.48 -17.03 4.37
CA PRO A 266 13.38 -17.85 3.19
C PRO A 266 13.34 -16.99 1.93
N LEU A 267 13.70 -17.59 0.79
CA LEU A 267 13.62 -16.95 -0.53
C LEU A 267 12.23 -16.36 -0.80
N ASP A 268 11.17 -17.02 -0.36
CA ASP A 268 9.77 -16.61 -0.54
C ASP A 268 9.41 -15.30 0.17
N TYR A 269 10.15 -14.92 1.21
CA TYR A 269 9.91 -13.68 1.95
C TYR A 269 10.60 -12.50 1.29
N GLU A 270 11.93 -12.51 1.27
CA GLU A 270 12.75 -11.45 0.68
C GLU A 270 14.17 -11.97 0.47
N TRP A 271 14.76 -11.65 -0.68
CA TRP A 271 16.14 -11.97 -1.00
C TRP A 271 16.97 -10.70 -1.19
N PHE A 272 18.23 -10.76 -0.78
CA PHE A 272 19.12 -9.60 -0.78
C PHE A 272 20.35 -9.86 -1.65
N GLU A 273 20.90 -8.80 -2.24
CA GLU A 273 22.19 -8.81 -2.92
C GLU A 273 23.06 -7.67 -2.38
N HIS A 274 24.37 -7.88 -2.33
CA HIS A 274 25.33 -6.86 -1.94
C HIS A 274 25.72 -6.00 -3.15
N CYS A 275 25.53 -4.69 -3.06
CA CYS A 275 26.05 -3.76 -4.05
C CYS A 275 27.52 -3.43 -3.74
N PRO A 276 28.48 -3.74 -4.64
CA PRO A 276 29.90 -3.46 -4.40
C PRO A 276 30.25 -1.97 -4.55
N ILE A 277 29.35 -1.14 -5.10
CA ILE A 277 29.59 0.29 -5.31
C ILE A 277 29.29 1.08 -4.03
N CYS A 278 28.09 0.90 -3.45
CA CYS A 278 27.70 1.60 -2.22
C CYS A 278 27.95 0.79 -0.94
N ASN A 279 28.40 -0.47 -1.05
CA ASN A 279 28.67 -1.38 0.07
C ASN A 279 27.46 -1.70 0.97
N VAL A 280 26.24 -1.61 0.43
CA VAL A 280 24.99 -1.91 1.14
C VAL A 280 24.30 -3.13 0.52
N CYS A 281 23.69 -3.98 1.35
CA CYS A 281 22.80 -5.03 0.86
C CYS A 281 21.42 -4.42 0.57
N PHE A 282 20.87 -4.70 -0.60
CA PHE A 282 19.55 -4.23 -1.01
C PHE A 282 18.67 -5.43 -1.40
N SER A 283 17.36 -5.25 -1.28
CA SER A 283 16.39 -6.24 -1.72
C SER A 283 16.49 -6.40 -3.24
N VAL A 284 16.59 -7.61 -3.74
CA VAL A 284 16.80 -7.78 -5.19
C VAL A 284 15.54 -7.49 -6.00
N HIS A 285 14.39 -7.38 -5.33
CA HIS A 285 13.19 -6.77 -5.92
C HIS A 285 13.45 -5.34 -6.41
N ASP A 286 14.40 -4.63 -5.80
CA ASP A 286 14.84 -3.30 -6.22
C ASP A 286 16.05 -3.32 -7.16
N LYS A 287 16.49 -4.47 -7.71
CA LYS A 287 17.71 -4.56 -8.53
C LYS A 287 17.76 -3.61 -9.71
N ASN A 288 16.68 -3.55 -10.49
CA ASN A 288 16.60 -2.67 -11.66
C ASN A 288 16.48 -1.18 -11.29
N ASN A 289 16.28 -0.92 -10.00
CA ASN A 289 15.83 0.32 -9.41
C ASN A 289 16.84 0.85 -8.37
N HIS A 290 17.89 0.09 -8.11
CA HIS A 290 18.91 0.37 -7.12
C HIS A 290 19.75 1.56 -7.57
N VAL A 291 19.67 2.66 -6.81
CA VAL A 291 20.55 3.82 -6.98
C VAL A 291 21.61 3.75 -5.90
N CYS A 292 22.88 3.74 -6.31
CA CYS A 292 23.99 3.67 -5.37
C CYS A 292 24.09 4.95 -4.54
N LEU A 293 24.10 4.78 -3.21
CA LEU A 293 24.33 5.86 -2.27
C LEU A 293 25.82 6.19 -2.22
N THR A 294 26.14 7.48 -2.34
CA THR A 294 27.48 8.03 -2.10
C THR A 294 27.65 8.41 -0.63
N GLU A 295 28.91 8.44 -0.14
CA GLU A 295 29.21 8.64 1.29
C GLU A 295 28.70 9.97 1.87
N ASP A 296 28.50 10.97 1.02
CA ASP A 296 28.02 12.31 1.36
C ASP A 296 26.51 12.38 1.57
N ARG A 297 25.74 11.34 1.22
CA ARG A 297 24.29 11.35 1.40
C ARG A 297 23.89 11.13 2.85
N THR A 298 23.10 12.06 3.37
CA THR A 298 22.52 12.02 4.70
C THR A 298 21.01 11.88 4.64
N CYS A 299 20.44 11.20 5.62
CA CYS A 299 19.01 11.08 5.78
C CYS A 299 18.46 12.43 6.23
N ILE A 300 17.52 13.01 5.49
CA ILE A 300 16.99 14.34 5.81
C ILE A 300 16.19 14.41 7.12
N ILE A 301 15.78 13.26 7.66
CA ILE A 301 15.01 13.19 8.91
C ILE A 301 15.91 13.23 10.14
N CYS A 302 16.99 12.44 10.14
CA CYS A 302 17.89 12.31 11.30
C CYS A 302 19.29 12.89 11.08
N LEU A 303 19.55 13.41 9.87
CA LEU A 303 20.82 13.97 9.40
C LEU A 303 22.02 13.02 9.47
N SER A 304 21.76 11.73 9.71
CA SER A 304 22.80 10.69 9.78
C SER A 304 23.11 10.12 8.40
N SER A 305 24.32 9.59 8.22
CA SER A 305 24.74 8.97 6.96
C SER A 305 23.78 7.87 6.51
N LEU A 306 23.39 7.89 5.23
CA LEU A 306 22.62 6.81 4.62
C LEU A 306 23.48 5.58 4.33
N VAL A 307 24.81 5.72 4.28
CA VAL A 307 25.74 4.61 4.04
C VAL A 307 26.08 3.86 5.33
N LEU A 308 26.28 4.58 6.44
CA LEU A 308 26.68 3.99 7.72
C LEU A 308 25.49 3.68 8.65
N GLY A 309 24.31 4.23 8.37
CA GLY A 309 23.20 4.38 9.33
C GLY A 309 22.11 3.30 9.34
N GLY A 310 22.40 2.03 9.04
CA GLY A 310 21.39 0.95 9.09
C GLY A 310 20.62 0.77 7.78
N LEU A 311 19.45 0.12 7.83
CA LEU A 311 18.66 -0.19 6.62
C LEU A 311 18.08 1.11 6.03
N THR A 312 18.36 1.37 4.75
CA THR A 312 17.78 2.47 3.99
C THR A 312 16.62 1.97 3.14
N ILE A 313 15.62 2.83 2.96
CA ILE A 313 14.50 2.60 2.07
C ILE A 313 14.41 3.73 1.05
N ARG A 314 14.19 3.35 -0.22
CA ARG A 314 13.92 4.27 -1.31
C ARG A 314 12.42 4.54 -1.36
N LEU A 315 12.05 5.81 -1.38
CA LEU A 315 10.66 6.23 -1.44
C LEU A 315 10.12 6.05 -2.86
N ARG A 316 8.84 5.66 -2.98
CA ARG A 316 8.19 5.41 -4.28
C ARG A 316 8.03 6.66 -5.15
N CYS A 317 8.07 7.85 -4.57
CA CYS A 317 7.82 9.11 -5.26
C CYS A 317 8.94 9.48 -6.24
N HIS A 318 10.20 9.23 -5.88
CA HIS A 318 11.35 9.51 -6.73
C HIS A 318 12.53 8.60 -6.38
N PRO A 319 13.28 8.06 -7.38
CA PRO A 319 14.38 7.12 -7.12
C PRO A 319 15.51 7.66 -6.23
N GLU A 320 15.71 8.98 -6.23
CA GLU A 320 16.74 9.66 -5.44
C GLU A 320 16.30 9.96 -4.00
N HIS A 321 15.01 9.80 -3.67
CA HIS A 321 14.49 10.05 -2.33
C HIS A 321 14.73 8.81 -1.47
N VAL A 322 15.77 8.87 -0.62
CA VAL A 322 16.18 7.75 0.24
C VAL A 322 16.30 8.23 1.68
N ILE A 323 15.70 7.47 2.61
CA ILE A 323 15.78 7.72 4.06
C ILE A 323 16.03 6.39 4.80
N HIS A 324 16.35 6.43 6.10
CA HIS A 324 16.40 5.21 6.91
C HIS A 324 15.01 4.60 7.08
N LYS A 325 14.90 3.27 7.08
CA LYS A 325 13.63 2.57 7.34
C LYS A 325 13.03 3.00 8.68
N SER A 326 13.85 3.09 9.71
CA SER A 326 13.43 3.57 11.04
C SER A 326 12.97 5.04 11.04
N CYS A 327 13.45 5.87 10.11
CA CYS A 327 12.95 7.23 9.93
C CYS A 327 11.60 7.24 9.22
N LEU A 328 11.40 6.38 8.20
CA LEU A 328 10.09 6.20 7.57
C LEU A 328 9.04 5.72 8.57
N ASP A 329 9.38 4.74 9.41
CA ASP A 329 8.47 4.18 10.42
C ASP A 329 8.00 5.26 11.42
N LYS A 330 8.88 6.20 11.76
CA LYS A 330 8.54 7.37 12.58
C LYS A 330 7.67 8.40 11.86
N LEU A 331 7.80 8.53 10.53
CA LEU A 331 6.92 9.41 9.73
C LEU A 331 5.49 8.84 9.67
N GLY A 332 5.35 7.51 9.60
CA GLY A 332 4.05 6.85 9.49
C GLY A 332 3.25 6.71 10.80
N SER A 333 3.80 7.12 11.95
CA SER A 333 3.18 6.82 13.26
C SER A 333 1.89 7.61 13.55
N ASN A 334 1.60 8.70 12.82
CA ASN A 334 0.43 9.57 13.05
C ASN A 334 -0.47 9.79 11.82
N SER A 335 -0.06 9.32 10.65
CA SER A 335 -0.77 9.43 9.36
C SER A 335 -0.06 8.59 8.30
N TYR A 336 -0.63 8.48 7.09
CA TYR A 336 0.12 7.95 5.94
C TYR A 336 1.43 8.74 5.73
N PRO A 337 2.56 8.06 5.49
CA PRO A 337 3.84 8.73 5.40
C PRO A 337 3.93 9.54 4.11
N LEU A 338 4.20 10.83 4.26
CA LEU A 338 4.49 11.75 3.16
C LEU A 338 6.00 11.89 2.97
N CYS A 339 6.42 12.03 1.72
CA CYS A 339 7.80 12.39 1.44
C CYS A 339 8.10 13.77 2.03
N PRO A 340 9.20 13.96 2.77
CA PRO A 340 9.53 15.27 3.30
C PRO A 340 10.16 16.20 2.25
N LEU A 341 10.46 15.68 1.05
CA LEU A 341 11.07 16.42 -0.06
C LEU A 341 10.03 16.92 -1.07
N ASP A 342 9.05 16.10 -1.43
CA ASP A 342 8.05 16.42 -2.46
C ASP A 342 6.60 16.31 -1.98
N HIS A 343 6.38 15.96 -0.71
CA HIS A 343 5.05 15.80 -0.10
C HIS A 343 4.12 14.77 -0.75
N LYS A 344 4.63 13.93 -1.66
CA LYS A 344 3.85 12.81 -2.22
C LYS A 344 3.65 11.71 -1.19
N VAL A 345 2.57 10.94 -1.31
CA VAL A 345 2.37 9.76 -0.47
C VAL A 345 3.42 8.70 -0.82
N VAL A 346 4.18 8.22 0.18
CA VAL A 346 5.33 7.32 -0.04
C VAL A 346 5.21 5.93 0.57
N GLY A 347 4.23 5.72 1.45
CA GLY A 347 3.96 4.41 2.06
C GLY A 347 3.12 3.49 1.20
N GLU A 348 2.66 2.40 1.81
CA GLU A 348 1.48 1.69 1.34
C GLU A 348 0.31 2.70 1.31
N VAL A 349 -0.32 2.82 0.13
CA VAL A 349 -1.32 3.87 -0.20
C VAL A 349 -2.74 3.43 0.09
N ASP A 350 -2.87 2.17 0.42
CA ASP A 350 -3.97 1.38 0.91
C ASP A 350 -4.92 2.20 1.82
N ASP A 351 -4.43 2.60 2.99
CA ASP A 351 -5.17 3.44 3.94
C ASP A 351 -5.46 4.83 3.38
N PHE A 352 -4.54 5.40 2.60
CA PHE A 352 -4.72 6.73 2.00
C PHE A 352 -5.85 6.75 0.96
N PHE A 353 -5.96 5.73 0.13
CA PHE A 353 -7.03 5.61 -0.86
C PHE A 353 -8.36 5.33 -0.19
N PHE A 354 -8.38 4.48 0.84
CA PHE A 354 -9.57 4.23 1.64
C PHE A 354 -10.11 5.53 2.28
N GLU A 355 -9.26 6.27 2.99
CA GLU A 355 -9.63 7.55 3.61
C GLU A 355 -10.05 8.59 2.57
N SER A 356 -9.38 8.62 1.41
CA SER A 356 -9.74 9.51 0.30
C SER A 356 -11.12 9.18 -0.25
N ALA A 357 -11.42 7.90 -0.48
CA ALA A 357 -12.72 7.44 -0.95
C ALA A 357 -13.82 7.73 0.07
N MET A 358 -13.61 7.45 1.35
CA MET A 358 -14.57 7.78 2.41
C MET A 358 -14.88 9.28 2.46
N THR A 359 -13.85 10.11 2.34
CA THR A 359 -13.98 11.57 2.32
C THR A 359 -14.84 12.02 1.14
N ILE A 360 -14.59 11.47 -0.04
CA ILE A 360 -15.33 11.79 -1.27
C ILE A 360 -16.77 11.28 -1.20
N THR A 361 -17.01 10.05 -0.72
CA THR A 361 -18.36 9.49 -0.53
C THR A 361 -19.20 10.39 0.37
N ARG A 362 -18.63 10.80 1.52
CA ARG A 362 -19.31 11.71 2.47
C ARG A 362 -19.63 13.06 1.82
N TYR A 363 -18.66 13.63 1.10
CA TYR A 363 -18.85 14.88 0.37
C TYR A 363 -19.97 14.76 -0.68
N ALA A 364 -19.96 13.70 -1.49
CA ALA A 364 -20.92 13.48 -2.56
C ALA A 364 -22.35 13.26 -2.02
N ARG A 365 -22.50 12.53 -0.89
CA ARG A 365 -23.79 12.38 -0.20
C ARG A 365 -24.32 13.70 0.36
N TRP A 366 -23.46 14.52 0.94
CA TRP A 366 -23.85 15.87 1.36
C TRP A 366 -24.31 16.70 0.17
N PHE A 367 -23.59 16.62 -0.96
CA PHE A 367 -23.94 17.31 -2.19
C PHE A 367 -25.32 16.91 -2.74
N ASN A 368 -25.70 15.63 -2.63
CA ASN A 368 -27.00 15.11 -3.07
C ASN A 368 -28.17 15.37 -2.10
N SER A 369 -27.93 16.05 -0.97
CA SER A 369 -28.99 16.41 -0.04
C SER A 369 -29.90 17.50 -0.63
N PRO A 370 -31.23 17.33 -0.64
CA PRO A 370 -32.17 18.28 -1.25
C PRO A 370 -32.22 19.66 -0.56
N LYS A 371 -31.51 19.82 0.57
CA LYS A 371 -31.44 21.07 1.34
C LYS A 371 -30.11 21.82 1.16
N LEU A 372 -29.16 21.29 0.41
CA LEU A 372 -27.82 21.87 0.32
C LEU A 372 -27.72 22.92 -0.80
N GLN A 373 -27.12 24.07 -0.47
CA GLN A 373 -26.73 25.09 -1.43
C GLN A 373 -25.20 25.12 -1.51
N ILE A 374 -24.68 25.06 -2.74
CA ILE A 374 -23.27 25.37 -3.02
C ILE A 374 -23.08 26.84 -2.68
N ASN A 375 -22.09 27.15 -1.85
CA ASN A 375 -21.80 28.50 -1.40
C ASN A 375 -20.44 28.99 -1.90
N GLY A 376 -19.68 28.17 -2.63
CA GLY A 376 -18.31 28.48 -2.99
C GLY A 376 -17.70 27.53 -4.03
N ALA A 377 -16.46 27.80 -4.37
CA ALA A 377 -15.57 26.86 -5.04
C ALA A 377 -14.14 27.05 -4.50
N THR A 378 -13.38 25.97 -4.45
CA THR A 378 -12.03 25.93 -3.92
C THR A 378 -11.11 25.31 -4.96
N ALA A 379 -10.03 26.02 -5.28
CA ALA A 379 -8.97 25.48 -6.12
C ALA A 379 -7.95 24.76 -5.25
N VAL A 380 -7.62 23.54 -5.67
CA VAL A 380 -6.65 22.69 -4.98
C VAL A 380 -5.59 22.19 -5.95
N LEU A 381 -4.35 22.10 -5.48
CA LEU A 381 -3.25 21.46 -6.18
C LEU A 381 -2.99 20.10 -5.55
N CYS A 382 -3.01 19.03 -6.33
CA CYS A 382 -2.68 17.70 -5.83
C CYS A 382 -1.17 17.48 -5.80
N TYR A 383 -0.62 17.03 -4.66
CA TYR A 383 0.81 16.71 -4.58
C TYR A 383 1.16 15.44 -5.38
N ASP A 384 0.27 14.45 -5.45
CA ASP A 384 0.59 13.16 -6.09
C ASP A 384 0.56 13.23 -7.62
N CYS A 385 -0.49 13.83 -8.20
CA CYS A 385 -0.63 13.95 -9.65
C CYS A 385 -0.19 15.31 -10.22
N GLU A 386 0.13 16.28 -9.35
CA GLU A 386 0.62 17.62 -9.72
C GLU A 386 -0.37 18.44 -10.57
N LEU A 387 -1.64 18.02 -10.62
CA LEU A 387 -2.71 18.72 -11.34
C LEU A 387 -3.53 19.61 -10.40
N VAL A 388 -3.98 20.74 -10.96
CA VAL A 388 -4.94 21.64 -10.30
C VAL A 388 -6.36 21.16 -10.55
N SER A 389 -7.18 21.14 -9.51
CA SER A 389 -8.60 20.81 -9.54
C SER A 389 -9.43 21.93 -8.93
N LEU A 390 -10.65 22.11 -9.45
CA LEU A 390 -11.63 23.03 -8.89
C LEU A 390 -12.78 22.23 -8.28
N VAL A 391 -12.93 22.35 -6.96
CA VAL A 391 -13.90 21.59 -6.16
C VAL A 391 -14.97 22.54 -5.64
N PRO A 392 -16.27 22.23 -5.76
CA PRO A 392 -17.33 23.05 -5.17
C PRO A 392 -17.25 23.08 -3.65
N THR A 393 -17.58 24.23 -3.08
CA THR A 393 -17.67 24.38 -1.63
C THR A 393 -19.13 24.42 -1.22
N ILE A 394 -19.42 23.65 -0.18
CA ILE A 394 -20.70 23.64 0.52
C ILE A 394 -20.46 24.21 1.93
N THR A 395 -21.08 23.70 2.98
CA THR A 395 -20.85 24.22 4.35
C THR A 395 -19.39 24.12 4.83
N VAL A 396 -18.59 23.18 4.27
CA VAL A 396 -17.18 22.97 4.61
C VAL A 396 -16.39 22.74 3.32
N SER A 397 -15.22 23.35 3.21
CA SER A 397 -14.25 23.09 2.15
C SER A 397 -13.58 21.73 2.38
N ILE A 398 -13.91 20.75 1.54
CA ILE A 398 -13.22 19.46 1.47
C ILE A 398 -12.31 19.49 0.23
N GLY A 399 -11.00 19.34 0.46
CA GLY A 399 -10.00 19.36 -0.60
C GLY A 399 -9.74 17.96 -1.14
N PHE A 400 -10.08 17.72 -2.40
CA PHE A 400 -9.69 16.50 -3.11
C PHE A 400 -9.39 16.81 -4.57
N CYS A 401 -8.51 16.02 -5.17
CA CYS A 401 -8.19 16.14 -6.59
C CYS A 401 -9.31 15.52 -7.43
N ARG A 402 -9.80 16.21 -8.46
CA ARG A 402 -10.81 15.64 -9.37
C ARG A 402 -10.22 14.75 -10.47
N HIS A 403 -8.90 14.74 -10.61
CA HIS A 403 -8.20 13.92 -11.61
C HIS A 403 -7.82 12.54 -11.08
N CYS A 404 -7.30 12.48 -9.85
CA CYS A 404 -6.88 11.22 -9.22
C CYS A 404 -7.70 10.86 -7.98
N PHE A 405 -8.63 11.70 -7.55
CA PHE A 405 -9.45 11.50 -6.34
C PHE A 405 -8.65 11.36 -5.03
N GLY A 406 -7.37 11.73 -5.03
CA GLY A 406 -6.55 11.80 -3.84
C GLY A 406 -6.90 13.02 -2.98
N THR A 407 -6.76 12.89 -1.66
CA THR A 407 -6.98 13.96 -0.68
C THR A 407 -5.70 14.69 -0.25
N ASN A 408 -4.53 14.24 -0.72
CA ASN A 408 -3.25 14.91 -0.50
C ASN A 408 -3.13 16.14 -1.41
N VAL A 409 -3.80 17.22 -1.00
CA VAL A 409 -3.91 18.46 -1.78
C VAL A 409 -3.50 19.68 -0.97
N TYR A 410 -3.01 20.69 -1.68
CA TYR A 410 -2.77 22.03 -1.18
C TYR A 410 -3.90 22.96 -1.62
N PHE A 411 -4.48 23.70 -0.67
CA PHE A 411 -5.50 24.71 -0.95
C PHE A 411 -4.84 25.96 -1.55
N LEU A 412 -5.17 26.27 -2.80
CA LEU A 412 -4.62 27.41 -3.51
C LEU A 412 -5.40 28.69 -3.21
N ASP A 413 -6.72 28.63 -3.41
CA ASP A 413 -7.63 29.76 -3.23
C ASP A 413 -9.07 29.26 -3.04
N GLU A 414 -9.91 30.07 -2.41
CA GLU A 414 -11.31 29.76 -2.10
C GLU A 414 -12.18 30.97 -2.41
N TRP A 415 -13.26 30.73 -3.15
CA TRP A 415 -14.23 31.75 -3.54
C TRP A 415 -15.58 31.43 -2.93
N VAL A 416 -16.22 32.44 -2.35
CA VAL A 416 -17.62 32.37 -1.91
C VAL A 416 -18.50 32.88 -3.04
N ILE A 417 -19.46 32.07 -3.48
CA ILE A 417 -20.40 32.40 -4.54
C ILE A 417 -21.72 32.86 -3.91
N HIS A 418 -22.12 34.09 -4.20
CA HIS A 418 -23.41 34.64 -3.80
C HIS A 418 -24.31 34.86 -5.03
N GLY A 419 -25.32 34.01 -5.21
CA GLY A 419 -26.27 34.11 -6.33
C GLY A 419 -25.67 33.77 -7.72
N ASP A 420 -26.25 34.29 -8.80
CA ASP A 420 -25.85 34.03 -10.21
C ASP A 420 -24.60 34.84 -10.65
N GLN A 421 -23.57 34.92 -9.81
CA GLN A 421 -22.33 35.64 -10.17
C GLN A 421 -21.32 34.73 -10.88
N SER A 422 -20.86 35.13 -12.06
CA SER A 422 -19.73 34.49 -12.75
C SER A 422 -18.40 34.93 -12.11
N ILE A 423 -17.58 33.97 -11.65
CA ILE A 423 -16.29 34.26 -11.00
C ILE A 423 -15.16 34.01 -12.00
N GLN A 424 -14.41 35.05 -12.38
CA GLN A 424 -13.09 34.90 -12.98
C GLN A 424 -12.04 35.01 -11.89
N ALA A 425 -11.20 33.99 -11.73
CA ALA A 425 -10.13 34.00 -10.75
C ALA A 425 -8.78 33.72 -11.43
N GLN A 426 -7.80 34.58 -11.15
CA GLN A 426 -6.40 34.35 -11.47
C GLN A 426 -5.71 33.76 -10.24
N ILE A 427 -5.31 32.50 -10.31
CA ILE A 427 -4.51 31.89 -9.24
C ILE A 427 -3.05 32.19 -9.53
N SER A 428 -2.43 32.98 -8.66
CA SER A 428 -0.99 33.10 -8.58
C SER A 428 -0.45 31.94 -7.73
N LEU A 429 0.28 31.00 -8.32
CA LEU A 429 0.98 29.97 -7.55
C LEU A 429 2.04 30.65 -6.67
N LYS A 430 2.04 30.40 -5.35
CA LYS A 430 3.07 30.96 -4.47
C LYS A 430 4.45 30.49 -4.94
N LYS A 431 5.37 31.44 -5.16
CA LYS A 431 6.79 31.16 -5.46
C LYS A 431 7.37 30.19 -4.42
N GLY A 432 8.02 29.12 -4.88
CA GLY A 432 8.74 28.17 -4.03
C GLY A 432 8.06 26.82 -3.80
N LEU A 433 6.84 26.61 -4.31
CA LEU A 433 6.19 25.28 -4.26
C LEU A 433 6.74 24.31 -5.34
N PHE A 434 7.18 24.81 -6.51
CA PHE A 434 7.75 23.99 -7.60
C PHE A 434 8.76 24.78 -8.46
N ALA A 435 9.73 24.07 -9.06
CA ALA A 435 10.79 24.59 -9.93
C ALA A 435 10.37 24.71 -11.41
N SER A 436 9.20 25.29 -11.71
CA SER A 436 8.77 25.53 -13.10
C SER A 436 8.54 27.01 -13.38
N ASP A 437 9.01 27.50 -14.53
CA ASP A 437 8.95 28.92 -14.94
C ASP A 437 7.55 29.45 -15.30
N LYS A 438 6.48 28.66 -15.12
CA LYS A 438 5.09 29.09 -15.39
C LYS A 438 4.32 29.30 -14.10
N ASN A 439 4.25 30.57 -13.68
CA ASN A 439 3.67 31.02 -12.40
C ASN A 439 2.14 31.28 -12.43
N GLU A 440 1.44 31.00 -13.54
CA GLU A 440 0.02 31.37 -13.69
C GLU A 440 -0.79 30.27 -14.38
N VAL A 441 -1.90 29.87 -13.75
CA VAL A 441 -2.93 28.99 -14.33
C VAL A 441 -4.22 29.81 -14.42
N MET A 442 -4.70 30.02 -15.66
CA MET A 442 -5.97 30.73 -15.91
C MET A 442 -7.14 29.76 -15.76
N ILE A 443 -8.04 30.01 -14.81
CA ILE A 443 -9.31 29.29 -14.68
C ILE A 443 -10.41 30.13 -15.34
N PRO A 444 -11.16 29.61 -16.33
CA PRO A 444 -12.25 30.37 -16.96
C PRO A 444 -13.47 30.50 -16.03
N PRO A 445 -14.40 31.41 -16.34
CA PRO A 445 -15.53 31.70 -15.46
C PRO A 445 -16.51 30.53 -15.34
N LEU A 446 -16.79 30.11 -14.11
CA LEU A 446 -17.85 29.15 -13.78
C LEU A 446 -19.24 29.79 -14.01
N ARG A 447 -20.11 29.11 -14.75
CA ARG A 447 -21.51 29.51 -15.02
C ARG A 447 -22.50 28.57 -14.33
N THR A 448 -23.74 29.02 -14.20
CA THR A 448 -24.82 28.23 -13.59
C THR A 448 -25.07 26.89 -14.31
N SER A 449 -24.83 26.85 -15.63
CA SER A 449 -24.87 25.62 -16.45
C SER A 449 -23.78 24.62 -16.11
N ASP A 450 -22.62 25.08 -15.64
CA ASP A 450 -21.49 24.23 -15.28
C ASP A 450 -21.77 23.53 -13.93
N TYR A 451 -22.67 24.08 -13.09
CA TYR A 451 -23.13 23.43 -11.86
C TYR A 451 -24.03 22.22 -12.11
N GLU A 452 -24.90 22.26 -13.13
CA GLU A 452 -25.75 21.11 -13.48
C GLU A 452 -24.92 19.98 -14.11
N VAL A 453 -23.90 20.32 -14.92
CA VAL A 453 -22.91 19.35 -15.42
C VAL A 453 -22.13 18.75 -14.26
N LEU A 454 -21.69 19.56 -13.31
CA LEU A 454 -20.92 19.10 -12.16
C LEU A 454 -21.74 18.23 -11.19
N LYS A 455 -23.01 18.58 -10.97
CA LYS A 455 -23.96 17.77 -10.23
C LYS A 455 -24.23 16.45 -10.95
N SER A 456 -24.36 16.48 -12.28
CA SER A 456 -24.46 15.29 -13.11
C SER A 456 -23.20 14.42 -13.00
N ASP A 457 -22.00 14.99 -13.08
CA ASP A 457 -20.73 14.27 -12.97
C ASP A 457 -20.59 13.61 -11.60
N ILE A 458 -20.86 14.34 -10.50
CA ILE A 458 -20.83 13.80 -9.12
C ILE A 458 -21.88 12.69 -8.96
N THR A 459 -23.08 12.87 -9.51
CA THR A 459 -24.16 11.86 -9.47
C THR A 459 -23.80 10.62 -10.29
N GLN A 460 -23.19 10.78 -11.46
CA GLN A 460 -22.71 9.68 -12.31
C GLN A 460 -21.55 8.91 -11.65
N LEU A 461 -20.65 9.64 -10.96
CA LEU A 461 -19.56 9.05 -10.19
C LEU A 461 -20.08 8.23 -9.01
N MET A 462 -21.09 8.73 -8.28
CA MET A 462 -21.78 8.01 -7.20
C MET A 462 -22.57 6.80 -7.72
N ASN A 463 -23.09 6.85 -8.94
CA ASN A 463 -23.80 5.75 -9.57
C ASN A 463 -22.85 4.75 -10.27
N GLY A 464 -21.54 4.88 -10.09
CA GLY A 464 -20.56 3.91 -10.59
C GLY A 464 -20.38 3.87 -12.11
N ILE A 465 -20.83 4.90 -12.83
CA ILE A 465 -20.70 4.94 -14.29
C ILE A 465 -19.26 5.33 -14.64
N ASN A 466 -18.57 4.45 -15.38
CA ASN A 466 -17.27 4.73 -15.99
C ASN A 466 -17.41 5.92 -16.94
N LEU A 467 -16.97 7.09 -16.50
CA LEU A 467 -16.76 8.22 -17.40
C LEU A 467 -15.49 7.91 -18.22
N GLU A 468 -15.59 7.75 -19.53
CA GLU A 468 -14.41 7.74 -20.40
C GLU A 468 -13.72 9.11 -20.29
N PHE A 469 -12.68 9.18 -19.45
CA PHE A 469 -12.08 10.44 -18.98
C PHE A 469 -11.33 11.24 -20.06
N GLU A 470 -11.10 10.69 -21.25
CA GLU A 470 -10.65 11.49 -22.40
C GLU A 470 -11.75 12.43 -22.92
N ALA A 471 -13.03 12.07 -22.78
CA ALA A 471 -14.14 12.89 -23.29
C ALA A 471 -14.60 13.96 -22.30
N VAL A 472 -14.55 13.72 -20.98
CA VAL A 472 -14.97 14.70 -19.96
C VAL A 472 -13.91 15.77 -19.76
N GLY A 473 -12.63 15.38 -19.74
CA GLY A 473 -11.51 16.30 -19.82
C GLY A 473 -11.57 17.14 -21.10
N ASN A 474 -11.88 16.53 -22.26
CA ASN A 474 -11.99 17.26 -23.51
C ASN A 474 -13.28 18.08 -23.65
N ALA A 475 -14.43 17.69 -23.10
CA ALA A 475 -15.66 18.48 -23.17
C ALA A 475 -15.56 19.74 -22.30
N PHE A 476 -14.97 19.62 -21.11
CA PHE A 476 -14.63 20.76 -20.27
C PHE A 476 -13.49 21.59 -20.93
N SER A 477 -12.43 20.97 -21.44
CA SER A 477 -11.33 21.70 -22.13
C SER A 477 -11.75 22.40 -23.43
N THR A 478 -12.70 21.81 -24.17
CA THR A 478 -13.25 22.37 -25.42
C THR A 478 -14.22 23.52 -25.15
N ALA A 479 -15.00 23.46 -24.06
CA ALA A 479 -15.79 24.59 -23.59
C ALA A 479 -14.94 25.75 -23.02
N LEU A 480 -13.73 25.42 -22.53
CA LEU A 480 -12.81 26.33 -21.84
C LEU A 480 -11.68 26.90 -22.73
N GLN A 481 -11.59 26.54 -24.02
CA GLN A 481 -10.43 26.85 -24.90
C GLN A 481 -9.06 26.56 -24.24
N LEU A 482 -9.01 25.59 -23.33
CA LEU A 482 -7.76 25.14 -22.74
C LEU A 482 -7.19 24.10 -23.69
N GLN A 483 -6.14 24.44 -24.45
CA GLN A 483 -5.24 23.38 -24.89
C GLN A 483 -4.72 22.69 -23.64
N PRO A 484 -4.69 21.35 -23.58
CA PRO A 484 -4.12 20.67 -22.42
C PRO A 484 -2.68 21.14 -22.28
N PRO A 485 -2.28 21.80 -21.18
CA PRO A 485 -0.87 21.93 -20.90
C PRO A 485 -0.44 20.52 -20.56
N SER A 486 0.05 19.82 -21.58
CA SER A 486 0.94 18.67 -21.43
C SER A 486 2.24 19.16 -20.78
N LEU A 487 2.16 19.56 -19.52
CA LEU A 487 3.31 19.79 -18.66
C LEU A 487 3.72 18.42 -18.12
N ARG A 488 4.42 17.64 -18.94
CA ARG A 488 5.38 16.69 -18.39
C ARG A 488 6.53 17.53 -17.82
N LEU A 489 6.62 17.60 -16.50
CA LEU A 489 7.74 18.25 -15.82
C LEU A 489 9.01 17.42 -16.06
N ASN A 490 9.86 17.86 -16.98
CA ASN A 490 11.27 17.49 -17.00
C ASN A 490 12.01 18.51 -16.13
N GLY A 491 12.49 18.09 -14.97
CA GLY A 491 13.36 18.93 -14.14
C GLY A 491 13.32 18.51 -12.67
N GLY A 492 14.39 17.86 -12.21
CA GLY A 492 14.60 17.58 -10.80
C GLY A 492 14.67 18.87 -9.97
N LEU A 493 14.29 18.78 -8.71
CA LEU A 493 14.46 19.84 -7.73
C LEU A 493 15.95 20.10 -7.49
N ASP A 494 16.43 21.30 -7.84
CA ASP A 494 17.71 21.79 -7.34
C ASP A 494 17.57 22.08 -5.83
N PRO A 495 18.54 21.67 -5.00
CA PRO A 495 18.49 21.89 -3.56
C PRO A 495 18.63 23.39 -3.27
N LEU A 496 17.62 23.97 -2.62
CA LEU A 496 17.69 25.29 -1.99
C LEU A 496 18.67 25.23 -0.80
N ILE A 497 19.96 25.29 -1.11
CA ILE A 497 20.96 25.87 -0.22
C ILE A 497 20.97 27.35 -0.55
N ASP A 498 20.32 28.17 0.27
CA ASP A 498 20.65 29.59 0.31
C ASP A 498 21.06 29.97 1.73
N ALA A 499 22.28 30.49 1.79
CA ALA A 499 23.03 30.78 2.98
C ALA A 499 22.58 32.11 3.62
N THR A 500 22.31 32.06 4.92
CA THR A 500 22.76 33.07 5.91
C THR A 500 22.83 32.44 7.28
#